data_AF-A0A836WYC6-F1
#
_entry.id   AF-A0A836WYC6-F1
#
_cell.length_a   1.000
_cell.length_b   1.000
_cell.length_c   1.000
_cell.angle_alpha   90.00
_cell.angle_beta   90.00
_cell.angle_gamma   90.00
#
_symmetry.space_group_name_H-M   'P 1'
#
loop_
_entity.id
_entity.type
_entity.pdbx_description
1 polymer ?
#
loop_
_entity_poly.entity_id
_entity_poly.type
_entity_poly.pdbx_seq_one_letter_code
_entity_poly.pdbx_strand_id
1 'polypeptide(L)'
;MTQWKEDYWLFINGSTQFSTYDEERYHEPLVHPLMGLIKERKDILLLGGGDGLAAREILKYPDVENLTLVDLDPAMTRLARQDKIFLSINQGSLNDPRVRVVNQDAYQFIKNSGDLYDAVIIDLPDPKSVSLSLLYSLGFYKMVEKHLKPFGSMVTQSTSPLYSPEAFLCIKKTMEAAGFSTVPYQNSVPSMGQWGWVIGVRQEAMPAQRLKQELLTLEFADIETRFFNRDAMISMAHFGKGLFEKEAQIEPNTQFDHNILKYYRQGNWDVY
;
A
#
# COMPACT_ATOMS: atom_id res chain seq x y z
N MET A 1 13.56 9.71 14.42
CA MET A 1 14.44 9.76 13.24
C MET A 1 15.87 9.58 13.71
N THR A 2 16.64 8.73 13.05
CA THR A 2 18.09 8.60 13.25
C THR A 2 18.80 8.85 11.92
N GLN A 3 20.02 9.37 11.97
CA GLN A 3 20.80 9.68 10.78
C GLN A 3 22.09 8.83 10.74
N TRP A 4 22.43 8.31 9.58
CA TRP A 4 23.73 7.72 9.29
C TRP A 4 24.24 8.25 7.96
N LYS A 5 25.40 8.93 7.99
CA LYS A 5 25.89 9.72 6.84
C LYS A 5 24.82 10.71 6.35
N GLU A 6 24.42 10.60 5.10
CA GLU A 6 23.42 11.46 4.45
C GLU A 6 22.01 10.86 4.53
N ASP A 7 21.89 9.64 5.04
CA ASP A 7 20.63 8.89 5.08
C ASP A 7 19.93 8.99 6.43
N TYR A 8 18.60 8.97 6.39
CA TYR A 8 17.72 9.06 7.55
C TYR A 8 16.81 7.84 7.65
N TRP A 9 16.63 7.32 8.88
CA TRP A 9 15.71 6.23 9.20
C TRP A 9 14.64 6.69 10.17
N LEU A 10 13.39 6.41 9.81
CA LEU A 10 12.26 6.54 10.71
C LEU A 10 11.95 5.19 11.36
N PHE A 11 11.88 5.20 12.69
CA PHE A 11 11.40 4.07 13.48
C PHE A 11 10.16 4.48 14.25
N ILE A 12 9.14 3.63 14.23
CA ILE A 12 7.96 3.75 15.09
C ILE A 12 7.87 2.45 15.90
N ASN A 13 7.85 2.57 17.22
CA ASN A 13 7.82 1.44 18.16
C ASN A 13 8.87 0.35 17.85
N GLY A 14 10.08 0.78 17.45
CA GLY A 14 11.20 -0.10 17.12
C GLY A 14 11.14 -0.77 15.74
N SER A 15 10.07 -0.56 14.96
CA SER A 15 9.98 -1.04 13.57
C SER A 15 10.41 0.05 12.59
N THR A 16 11.27 -0.27 11.63
CA THR A 16 11.61 0.61 10.50
C THR A 16 10.33 0.94 9.72
N GLN A 17 10.10 2.23 9.45
CA GLN A 17 9.02 2.71 8.60
C GLN A 17 9.53 3.06 7.20
N PHE A 18 10.66 3.78 7.13
CA PHE A 18 11.37 4.03 5.88
C PHE A 18 12.84 4.36 6.15
N SER A 19 13.65 4.28 5.09
CA SER A 19 14.98 4.90 5.01
C SER A 19 15.14 5.69 3.72
N THR A 20 15.74 6.88 3.77
CA THR A 20 16.04 7.65 2.54
C THR A 20 17.00 6.93 1.59
N TYR A 21 17.73 5.93 2.11
CA TYR A 21 18.61 5.07 1.33
C TYR A 21 17.85 4.27 0.26
N ASP A 22 16.59 3.89 0.54
CA ASP A 22 15.86 2.95 -0.32
C ASP A 22 14.33 3.10 -0.33
N GLU A 23 13.76 4.14 0.27
CA GLU A 23 12.30 4.33 0.36
C GLU A 23 11.60 4.37 -1.00
N GLU A 24 12.29 4.78 -2.07
CA GLU A 24 11.75 4.72 -3.43
C GLU A 24 11.36 3.29 -3.84
N ARG A 25 12.06 2.28 -3.30
CA ARG A 25 11.80 0.86 -3.59
C ARG A 25 10.54 0.36 -2.90
N TYR A 26 9.98 1.14 -1.98
CA TYR A 26 8.71 0.88 -1.32
C TYR A 26 7.58 1.75 -1.90
N HIS A 27 7.75 3.07 -1.94
CA HIS A 27 6.67 4.00 -2.30
C HIS A 27 6.37 4.00 -3.80
N GLU A 28 7.39 3.85 -4.67
CA GLU A 28 7.16 3.81 -6.11
C GLU A 28 6.35 2.56 -6.53
N PRO A 29 6.69 1.33 -6.07
CA PRO A 29 5.84 0.16 -6.30
C PRO A 29 4.48 0.21 -5.61
N LEU A 30 4.35 0.89 -4.47
CA LEU A 30 3.05 1.06 -3.81
C LEU A 30 2.11 1.92 -4.67
N VAL A 31 2.61 2.99 -5.28
CA VAL A 31 1.79 4.02 -5.94
C VAL A 31 1.64 3.81 -7.44
N HIS A 32 2.75 3.69 -8.18
CA HIS A 32 2.72 3.85 -9.63
C HIS A 32 1.99 2.74 -10.39
N PRO A 33 2.04 1.45 -10.04
CA PRO A 33 1.29 0.46 -10.79
C PRO A 33 -0.23 0.69 -10.69
N LEU A 34 -0.73 1.11 -9.54
CA LEU A 34 -2.15 1.45 -9.37
C LEU A 34 -2.51 2.72 -10.16
N MET A 35 -1.72 3.77 -10.02
CA MET A 35 -2.00 5.05 -10.69
C MET A 35 -1.87 4.92 -12.22
N GLY A 36 -0.92 4.12 -12.71
CA GLY A 36 -0.78 3.82 -14.14
C GLY A 36 -1.94 3.00 -14.71
N LEU A 37 -2.54 2.12 -13.91
CA LEU A 37 -3.68 1.28 -14.31
C LEU A 37 -4.96 2.09 -14.54
N ILE A 38 -5.23 3.07 -13.68
CA ILE A 38 -6.47 3.86 -13.75
C ILE A 38 -6.34 5.03 -14.75
N LYS A 39 -7.45 5.32 -15.43
CA LYS A 39 -7.53 6.39 -16.45
C LYS A 39 -7.88 7.76 -15.87
N GLU A 40 -8.74 7.79 -14.86
CA GLU A 40 -9.14 8.99 -14.12
C GLU A 40 -8.46 8.93 -12.76
N ARG A 41 -7.83 10.02 -12.31
CA ARG A 41 -7.03 10.07 -11.07
C ARG A 41 -7.42 11.24 -10.17
N LYS A 42 -8.66 11.71 -10.27
CA LYS A 42 -9.07 12.98 -9.66
C LYS A 42 -9.14 12.90 -8.15
N ASP A 43 -9.78 11.86 -7.63
CA ASP A 43 -10.02 11.69 -6.20
C ASP A 43 -9.30 10.46 -5.67
N ILE A 44 -8.24 10.69 -4.90
CA ILE A 44 -7.37 9.65 -4.35
C ILE A 44 -7.53 9.60 -2.82
N LEU A 45 -7.67 8.39 -2.28
CA LEU A 45 -7.64 8.13 -0.85
C LEU A 45 -6.35 7.40 -0.48
N LEU A 46 -5.60 7.94 0.47
CA LEU A 46 -4.46 7.30 1.10
C LEU A 46 -4.79 7.01 2.57
N LEU A 47 -4.85 5.74 2.95
CA LEU A 47 -5.04 5.30 4.33
C LEU A 47 -3.67 4.97 4.92
N GLY A 48 -3.24 5.73 5.92
CA GLY A 48 -1.87 5.72 6.46
C GLY A 48 -0.95 6.70 5.73
N GLY A 49 0.33 6.35 5.58
CA GLY A 49 1.33 7.16 4.88
C GLY A 49 1.58 8.56 5.48
N GLY A 50 1.40 8.72 6.80
CA GLY A 50 1.52 10.00 7.49
C GLY A 50 2.87 10.70 7.39
N ASP A 51 3.93 10.02 6.94
CA ASP A 51 5.24 10.59 6.59
C ASP A 51 5.21 11.44 5.30
N GLY A 52 4.24 11.18 4.41
CA GLY A 52 4.02 11.91 3.17
C GLY A 52 4.81 11.42 1.96
N LEU A 53 5.54 10.31 2.04
CA LEU A 53 6.29 9.76 0.90
C LEU A 53 5.38 9.16 -0.15
N ALA A 54 4.38 8.36 0.24
CA ALA A 54 3.34 7.91 -0.70
C ALA A 54 2.59 9.10 -1.33
N ALA A 55 2.29 10.15 -0.55
CA ALA A 55 1.67 11.36 -1.07
C ALA A 55 2.56 12.08 -2.10
N ARG A 56 3.88 12.15 -1.88
CA ARG A 56 4.84 12.71 -2.84
C ARG A 56 4.75 12.00 -4.19
N GLU A 57 4.68 10.67 -4.18
CA GLU A 57 4.57 9.88 -5.41
C GLU A 57 3.22 10.06 -6.11
N ILE A 58 2.11 10.13 -5.36
CA ILE A 58 0.77 10.40 -5.91
C ILE A 58 0.73 11.77 -6.58
N LEU A 59 1.37 12.78 -5.98
CA LEU A 59 1.32 14.16 -6.48
C LEU A 59 2.17 14.41 -7.74
N LYS A 60 2.97 13.43 -8.19
CA LYS A 60 3.63 13.43 -9.50
C LYS A 60 2.63 13.37 -10.66
N TYR A 61 1.41 12.91 -10.40
CA TYR A 61 0.32 12.89 -11.38
C TYR A 61 -0.41 14.24 -11.37
N PRO A 62 -0.30 15.05 -12.45
CA PRO A 62 -0.85 16.41 -12.48
C PRO A 62 -2.38 16.45 -12.59
N ASP A 63 -3.00 15.34 -13.00
CA ASP A 63 -4.45 15.12 -13.09
C ASP A 63 -5.10 14.73 -11.76
N VAL A 64 -4.31 14.60 -10.68
CA VAL A 64 -4.85 14.49 -9.31
C VAL A 64 -5.40 15.84 -8.88
N GLU A 65 -6.69 15.87 -8.52
CA GLU A 65 -7.40 17.06 -8.04
C GLU A 65 -7.48 17.08 -6.50
N ASN A 66 -7.80 15.94 -5.89
CA ASN A 66 -7.97 15.78 -4.45
C ASN A 66 -7.23 14.52 -3.96
N LEU A 67 -6.35 14.70 -2.97
CA LEU A 67 -5.75 13.60 -2.21
C LEU A 67 -6.19 13.71 -0.76
N THR A 68 -7.03 12.78 -0.31
CA THR A 68 -7.36 12.65 1.11
C THR A 68 -6.40 11.67 1.77
N LEU A 69 -5.61 12.12 2.74
CA LEU A 69 -4.73 11.29 3.55
C LEU A 69 -5.33 11.11 4.93
N VAL A 70 -5.53 9.87 5.36
CA VAL A 70 -6.11 9.53 6.66
C VAL A 70 -5.07 8.78 7.50
N ASP A 71 -4.55 9.43 8.54
CA ASP A 71 -3.54 8.85 9.42
C ASP A 71 -3.98 8.95 10.89
N LEU A 72 -3.74 7.90 11.67
CA LEU A 72 -4.18 7.86 13.06
C LEU A 72 -3.43 8.88 13.95
N ASP A 73 -2.15 9.15 13.66
CA ASP A 73 -1.28 9.91 14.55
C ASP A 73 -1.10 11.37 14.07
N PRO A 74 -1.71 12.34 14.76
CA PRO A 74 -1.52 13.75 14.43
C PRO A 74 -0.07 14.22 14.68
N ALA A 75 0.74 13.51 15.48
CA ALA A 75 2.16 13.84 15.62
C ALA A 75 2.95 13.53 14.34
N MET A 76 2.72 12.37 13.72
CA MET A 76 3.37 12.00 12.44
C MET A 76 3.07 13.02 11.34
N THR A 77 1.80 13.32 11.12
CA THR A 77 1.40 14.29 10.08
C THR A 77 1.86 15.72 10.38
N ARG A 78 1.96 16.12 11.66
CA ARG A 78 2.59 17.41 12.02
C ARG A 78 4.08 17.42 11.68
N LEU A 79 4.82 16.35 12.00
CA LEU A 79 6.23 16.23 11.63
C LEU A 79 6.40 16.33 10.11
N ALA A 80 5.62 15.57 9.35
CA ALA A 80 5.65 15.57 7.89
C ALA A 80 5.40 16.95 7.25
N ARG A 81 4.66 17.85 7.94
CA ARG A 81 4.30 19.18 7.42
C ARG A 81 5.18 20.32 7.89
N GLN A 82 6.00 20.11 8.93
CA GLN A 82 6.67 21.20 9.65
C GLN A 82 8.16 20.95 9.92
N ASP A 83 8.56 19.68 10.08
CA ASP A 83 9.95 19.35 10.36
C ASP A 83 10.81 19.45 9.10
N LYS A 84 11.98 20.09 9.22
CA LYS A 84 12.86 20.37 8.07
C LYS A 84 13.39 19.10 7.41
N ILE A 85 13.67 18.05 8.19
CA ILE A 85 14.17 16.78 7.65
C ILE A 85 13.05 16.12 6.86
N PHE A 86 11.84 16.04 7.43
CA PHE A 86 10.69 15.49 6.71
C PHE A 86 10.38 16.26 5.43
N LEU A 87 10.33 17.60 5.49
CA LEU A 87 10.07 18.44 4.32
C LEU A 87 11.11 18.24 3.21
N SER A 88 12.36 17.96 3.56
CA SER A 88 13.41 17.64 2.58
C SER A 88 13.21 16.27 1.91
N ILE A 89 12.62 15.31 2.63
CA ILE A 89 12.43 13.92 2.17
C ILE A 89 11.11 13.77 1.40
N ASN A 90 10.01 14.27 1.94
CA ASN A 90 8.67 14.22 1.34
C ASN A 90 8.38 15.38 0.38
N GLN A 91 9.31 16.33 0.25
CA GLN A 91 9.21 17.50 -0.63
C GLN A 91 8.00 18.39 -0.37
N GLY A 92 7.51 18.42 0.88
CA GLY A 92 6.34 19.22 1.26
C GLY A 92 5.03 18.68 0.71
N SER A 93 4.95 17.38 0.37
CA SER A 93 3.76 16.75 -0.20
C SER A 93 2.49 17.01 0.61
N LEU A 94 2.56 16.96 1.94
CA LEU A 94 1.40 17.21 2.81
C LEU A 94 1.02 18.69 2.96
N ASN A 95 1.77 19.59 2.32
CA ASN A 95 1.49 21.02 2.24
C ASN A 95 0.94 21.42 0.85
N ASP A 96 0.88 20.50 -0.12
CA ASP A 96 0.27 20.73 -1.43
C ASP A 96 -1.23 21.04 -1.26
N PRO A 97 -1.78 22.06 -1.95
CA PRO A 97 -3.17 22.48 -1.81
C PRO A 97 -4.20 21.39 -2.20
N ARG A 98 -3.78 20.36 -2.95
CA ARG A 98 -4.61 19.20 -3.29
C ARG A 98 -4.77 18.22 -2.13
N VAL A 99 -3.96 18.34 -1.08
CA VAL A 99 -3.91 17.37 0.02
C VAL A 99 -4.77 17.81 1.21
N ARG A 100 -5.71 16.93 1.56
CA ARG A 100 -6.52 17.01 2.78
C ARG A 100 -6.05 15.95 3.77
N VAL A 101 -5.39 16.38 4.84
CA VAL A 101 -4.99 15.49 5.95
C VAL A 101 -6.12 15.37 6.97
N VAL A 102 -6.52 14.14 7.29
CA VAL A 102 -7.52 13.79 8.30
C VAL A 102 -6.86 12.91 9.35
N ASN A 103 -6.81 13.39 10.61
CA ASN A 103 -6.27 12.59 11.70
C ASN A 103 -7.35 11.75 12.39
N GLN A 104 -7.56 10.54 11.89
CA GLN A 104 -8.61 9.63 12.34
C GLN A 104 -8.21 8.17 12.10
N ASP A 105 -8.80 7.24 12.86
CA ASP A 105 -8.75 5.82 12.55
C ASP A 105 -9.35 5.50 11.16
N ALA A 106 -8.60 4.79 10.32
CA ALA A 106 -8.98 4.49 8.94
C ALA A 106 -10.26 3.65 8.84
N TYR A 107 -10.51 2.75 9.78
CA TYR A 107 -11.75 1.96 9.81
C TYR A 107 -12.95 2.88 10.08
N GLN A 108 -12.84 3.77 11.07
CA GLN A 108 -13.90 4.75 11.35
C GLN A 108 -14.11 5.74 10.19
N PHE A 109 -13.03 6.16 9.53
CA PHE A 109 -13.14 7.05 8.37
C PHE A 109 -13.94 6.39 7.24
N ILE A 110 -13.52 5.20 6.80
CA ILE A 110 -14.21 4.44 5.74
C ILE A 110 -15.65 4.10 6.14
N LYS A 111 -15.90 3.79 7.40
CA LYS A 111 -17.27 3.47 7.86
C LYS A 111 -18.23 4.67 7.78
N ASN A 112 -17.72 5.87 8.01
CA ASN A 112 -18.55 7.08 8.17
C ASN A 112 -18.52 8.01 6.95
N SER A 113 -17.61 7.77 6.00
CA SER A 113 -17.51 8.53 4.76
C SER A 113 -18.59 8.09 3.75
N GLY A 114 -19.00 9.02 2.89
CA GLY A 114 -19.79 8.76 1.69
C GLY A 114 -19.05 9.11 0.39
N ASP A 115 -17.78 9.52 0.50
CA ASP A 115 -16.96 9.94 -0.64
C ASP A 115 -16.57 8.74 -1.51
N LEU A 116 -16.47 8.94 -2.82
CA LEU A 116 -16.01 7.93 -3.77
C LEU A 116 -14.67 8.34 -4.39
N TYR A 117 -13.80 7.37 -4.63
CA TYR A 117 -12.43 7.57 -5.06
C TYR A 117 -12.11 6.80 -6.34
N ASP A 118 -11.27 7.38 -7.18
CA ASP A 118 -10.69 6.71 -8.34
C ASP A 118 -9.60 5.71 -7.91
N ALA A 119 -8.88 6.00 -6.82
CA ALA A 119 -7.91 5.09 -6.24
C ALA A 119 -7.96 5.09 -4.71
N VAL A 120 -7.78 3.91 -4.11
CA VAL A 120 -7.54 3.76 -2.66
C VAL A 120 -6.19 3.07 -2.45
N ILE A 121 -5.26 3.76 -1.81
CA ILE A 121 -3.94 3.27 -1.44
C ILE A 121 -3.93 3.04 0.07
N ILE A 122 -3.55 1.83 0.49
CA ILE A 122 -3.54 1.41 1.89
C ILE A 122 -2.09 1.15 2.30
N ASP A 123 -1.56 2.10 3.05
CA ASP A 123 -0.18 2.14 3.56
C ASP A 123 -0.18 2.08 5.09
N LEU A 124 -0.70 0.96 5.61
CA LEU A 124 -0.88 0.74 7.03
C LEU A 124 0.20 -0.20 7.57
N PRO A 125 0.54 -0.11 8.87
CA PRO A 125 1.47 -1.04 9.49
C PRO A 125 1.03 -2.51 9.37
N ASP A 126 2.00 -3.41 9.50
CA ASP A 126 1.76 -4.85 9.52
C ASP A 126 0.75 -5.26 10.62
N PRO A 127 -0.05 -6.32 10.38
CA PRO A 127 -1.13 -6.77 11.26
C PRO A 127 -0.64 -7.49 12.53
N LYS A 128 0.18 -6.81 13.34
CA LYS A 128 0.80 -7.33 14.59
C LYS A 128 -0.15 -7.36 15.79
N SER A 129 -1.33 -6.76 15.66
CA SER A 129 -2.36 -6.67 16.70
C SER A 129 -3.76 -6.96 16.16
N VAL A 130 -4.71 -7.22 17.05
CA VAL A 130 -6.13 -7.40 16.69
C VAL A 130 -6.68 -6.16 15.99
N SER A 131 -6.37 -4.96 16.51
CA SER A 131 -6.81 -3.70 15.92
C SER A 131 -6.28 -3.51 14.50
N LEU A 132 -5.01 -3.81 14.25
CA LEU A 132 -4.43 -3.72 12.90
C LEU A 132 -5.00 -4.82 12.00
N SER A 133 -5.21 -6.05 12.49
CA SER A 133 -5.83 -7.13 11.74
C SER A 133 -7.23 -6.78 11.21
N LEU A 134 -8.00 -5.94 11.92
CA LEU A 134 -9.32 -5.48 11.42
C LEU A 134 -9.21 -4.64 10.14
N LEU A 135 -8.11 -3.90 9.96
CA LEU A 135 -7.82 -3.11 8.75
C LEU A 135 -7.37 -3.97 7.55
N TYR A 136 -7.23 -5.28 7.74
CA TYR A 136 -6.98 -6.27 6.67
C TYR A 136 -8.11 -7.30 6.59
N SER A 137 -9.29 -7.00 7.14
CA SER A 137 -10.42 -7.94 7.19
C SER A 137 -11.29 -7.88 5.94
N LEU A 138 -11.99 -8.97 5.66
CA LEU A 138 -13.02 -9.06 4.62
C LEU A 138 -14.05 -7.92 4.73
N GLY A 139 -14.52 -7.62 5.94
CA GLY A 139 -15.45 -6.53 6.19
C GLY A 139 -14.86 -5.17 5.80
N PHE A 140 -13.60 -4.92 6.14
CA PHE A 140 -12.92 -3.68 5.78
C PHE A 140 -12.73 -3.54 4.26
N TYR A 141 -12.24 -4.57 3.57
CA TYR A 141 -12.10 -4.51 2.11
C TYR A 141 -13.45 -4.38 1.38
N LYS A 142 -14.53 -4.95 1.91
CA LYS A 142 -15.88 -4.70 1.37
C LYS A 142 -16.34 -3.25 1.57
N MET A 143 -15.92 -2.57 2.63
CA MET A 143 -16.21 -1.14 2.76
C MET A 143 -15.36 -0.32 1.80
N VAL A 144 -14.08 -0.65 1.63
CA VAL A 144 -13.19 -0.01 0.64
C VAL A 144 -13.75 -0.17 -0.78
N GLU A 145 -14.19 -1.37 -1.15
CA GLU A 145 -14.81 -1.65 -2.45
C GLU A 145 -15.99 -0.72 -2.76
N LYS A 146 -16.83 -0.42 -1.76
CA LYS A 146 -17.96 0.51 -1.91
C LYS A 146 -17.55 1.97 -2.09
N HIS A 147 -16.34 2.33 -1.69
CA HIS A 147 -15.78 3.66 -1.86
C HIS A 147 -15.06 3.84 -3.20
N LEU A 148 -14.99 2.81 -4.04
CA LEU A 148 -14.41 2.95 -5.38
C LEU A 148 -15.46 3.45 -6.39
N LYS A 149 -15.08 4.37 -7.27
CA LYS A 149 -15.86 4.68 -8.48
C LYS A 149 -15.93 3.47 -9.42
N PRO A 150 -16.81 3.41 -10.45
CA PRO A 150 -17.03 2.21 -11.29
C PRO A 150 -15.78 1.53 -11.88
N PHE A 151 -14.70 2.27 -12.12
CA PHE A 151 -13.40 1.76 -12.58
C PHE A 151 -12.26 2.04 -11.59
N GLY A 152 -12.62 2.43 -10.37
CA GLY A 152 -11.67 2.67 -9.31
C GLY A 152 -11.00 1.38 -8.88
N SER A 153 -9.76 1.51 -8.42
CA SER A 153 -8.91 0.40 -8.07
C SER A 153 -8.26 0.65 -6.71
N MET A 154 -7.75 -0.40 -6.07
CA MET A 154 -7.04 -0.26 -4.80
C MET A 154 -5.72 -1.01 -4.80
N VAL A 155 -4.85 -0.61 -3.90
CA VAL A 155 -3.61 -1.31 -3.56
C VAL A 155 -3.42 -1.29 -2.05
N THR A 156 -2.85 -2.36 -1.53
CA THR A 156 -2.39 -2.42 -0.15
C THR A 156 -0.97 -2.95 -0.10
N GLN A 157 -0.17 -2.42 0.81
CA GLN A 157 1.01 -3.15 1.30
C GLN A 157 0.55 -4.48 1.89
N SER A 158 1.31 -5.55 1.69
CA SER A 158 0.90 -6.90 2.06
C SER A 158 1.97 -7.73 2.73
N THR A 159 2.82 -7.08 3.55
CA THR A 159 3.90 -7.72 4.31
C THR A 159 4.92 -8.44 3.40
N SER A 160 5.79 -9.27 3.97
CA SER A 160 6.79 -10.01 3.19
C SER A 160 6.24 -11.32 2.61
N PRO A 161 6.35 -11.55 1.29
CA PRO A 161 6.09 -12.85 0.67
C PRO A 161 7.19 -13.89 0.95
N LEU A 162 8.32 -13.49 1.55
CA LEU A 162 9.42 -14.38 1.93
C LEU A 162 9.41 -14.69 3.43
N TYR A 163 9.31 -13.64 4.26
CA TYR A 163 9.39 -13.77 5.72
C TYR A 163 8.03 -14.01 6.38
N SER A 164 6.92 -13.67 5.72
CA SER A 164 5.55 -13.91 6.21
C SER A 164 4.60 -14.39 5.09
N PRO A 165 4.96 -15.46 4.35
CA PRO A 165 4.27 -15.85 3.12
C PRO A 165 2.79 -16.16 3.32
N GLU A 166 2.41 -16.80 4.43
CA GLU A 166 1.01 -17.10 4.72
C GLU A 166 0.20 -15.82 5.00
N ALA A 167 0.79 -14.79 5.63
CA ALA A 167 0.13 -13.50 5.86
C ALA A 167 -0.06 -12.73 4.55
N PHE A 168 0.97 -12.72 3.70
CA PHE A 168 0.92 -12.16 2.35
C PHE A 168 -0.22 -12.80 1.51
N LEU A 169 -0.29 -14.14 1.48
CA LEU A 169 -1.34 -14.89 0.78
C LEU A 169 -2.72 -14.66 1.42
N CYS A 170 -2.79 -14.50 2.75
CA CYS A 170 -4.04 -14.24 3.46
C CYS A 170 -4.63 -12.89 3.04
N ILE A 171 -3.81 -11.85 2.88
CA ILE A 171 -4.25 -10.54 2.36
C ILE A 171 -4.84 -10.68 0.97
N LYS A 172 -4.13 -11.35 0.06
CA LYS A 172 -4.60 -11.64 -1.30
C LYS A 172 -5.96 -12.36 -1.28
N LYS A 173 -6.08 -13.46 -0.52
CA LYS A 173 -7.32 -14.24 -0.37
C LYS A 173 -8.48 -13.42 0.18
N THR A 174 -8.18 -12.53 1.12
CA THR A 174 -9.19 -11.69 1.75
C THR A 174 -9.73 -10.64 0.78
N MET A 175 -8.86 -10.05 -0.06
CA MET A 175 -9.30 -9.17 -1.15
C MET A 175 -10.13 -9.92 -2.19
N GLU A 176 -9.74 -11.14 -2.58
CA GLU A 176 -10.53 -11.98 -3.49
C GLU A 176 -11.92 -12.27 -2.92
N ALA A 177 -12.02 -12.65 -1.65
CA ALA A 177 -13.29 -12.86 -0.96
C ALA A 177 -14.15 -11.59 -0.85
N ALA A 178 -13.54 -10.42 -0.89
CA ALA A 178 -14.23 -9.13 -0.89
C ALA A 178 -14.76 -8.72 -2.29
N GLY A 179 -14.46 -9.47 -3.34
CA GLY A 179 -14.94 -9.23 -4.71
C GLY A 179 -13.92 -8.59 -5.65
N PHE A 180 -12.63 -8.63 -5.30
CA PHE A 180 -11.56 -8.12 -6.15
C PHE A 180 -10.93 -9.23 -7.00
N SER A 181 -10.68 -8.92 -8.28
CA SER A 181 -9.58 -9.53 -9.01
C SER A 181 -8.27 -8.97 -8.46
N THR A 182 -7.33 -9.84 -8.10
CA THR A 182 -6.08 -9.43 -7.47
C THR A 182 -4.86 -9.77 -8.30
N VAL A 183 -3.84 -8.90 -8.24
CA VAL A 183 -2.48 -9.19 -8.72
C VAL A 183 -1.49 -8.89 -7.60
N PRO A 184 -0.86 -9.92 -7.02
CA PRO A 184 0.25 -9.74 -6.09
C PRO A 184 1.54 -9.36 -6.84
N TYR A 185 2.39 -8.58 -6.21
CA TYR A 185 3.76 -8.27 -6.66
C TYR A 185 4.67 -7.99 -5.47
N GLN A 186 5.99 -7.99 -5.69
CA GLN A 186 6.98 -7.94 -4.62
C GLN A 186 8.27 -7.25 -5.04
N ASN A 187 9.02 -6.71 -4.08
CA ASN A 187 10.34 -6.12 -4.30
C ASN A 187 11.26 -6.34 -3.11
N SER A 188 12.58 -6.23 -3.32
CA SER A 188 13.52 -6.12 -2.22
C SER A 188 13.68 -4.65 -1.82
N VAL A 189 13.39 -4.34 -0.56
CA VAL A 189 13.63 -3.07 0.10
C VAL A 189 14.76 -3.30 1.12
N PRO A 190 16.02 -2.95 0.82
CA PRO A 190 17.19 -3.32 1.65
C PRO A 190 17.07 -3.07 3.16
N SER A 191 16.30 -2.07 3.60
CA SER A 191 16.04 -1.71 5.00
C SER A 191 14.82 -2.38 5.65
N MET A 192 13.97 -3.06 4.85
CA MET A 192 12.75 -3.75 5.28
C MET A 192 12.64 -5.22 4.83
N GLY A 193 13.55 -5.67 3.97
CA GLY A 193 13.60 -7.03 3.43
C GLY A 193 12.82 -7.20 2.13
N GLN A 194 12.44 -8.43 1.82
CA GLN A 194 11.53 -8.68 0.72
C GLN A 194 10.14 -8.19 1.13
N TRP A 195 9.55 -7.27 0.37
CA TRP A 195 8.25 -6.68 0.64
C TRP A 195 7.26 -6.99 -0.49
N GLY A 196 5.97 -6.97 -0.15
CA GLY A 196 4.89 -7.35 -1.04
C GLY A 196 3.75 -6.34 -1.04
N TRP A 197 3.02 -6.33 -2.15
CA TRP A 197 1.79 -5.57 -2.34
C TRP A 197 0.76 -6.40 -3.11
N VAL A 198 -0.50 -6.02 -2.98
CA VAL A 198 -1.61 -6.58 -3.76
C VAL A 198 -2.45 -5.45 -4.33
N ILE A 199 -2.57 -5.41 -5.67
CA ILE A 199 -3.54 -4.57 -6.37
C ILE A 199 -4.85 -5.32 -6.53
N GLY A 200 -5.96 -4.61 -6.37
CA GLY A 200 -7.32 -5.10 -6.54
C GLY A 200 -8.15 -4.20 -7.46
N VAL A 201 -8.85 -4.81 -8.41
CA VAL A 201 -9.93 -4.19 -9.19
C VAL A 201 -11.20 -5.01 -8.99
N ARG A 202 -12.39 -4.40 -9.01
CA ARG A 202 -13.64 -5.17 -8.94
C ARG A 202 -13.62 -6.30 -9.95
N GLN A 203 -13.94 -7.51 -9.50
CA GLN A 203 -13.90 -8.71 -10.33
C GLN A 203 -14.78 -8.59 -11.57
N GLU A 204 -15.94 -7.94 -11.43
CA GLU A 204 -16.89 -7.68 -12.53
C GLU A 204 -16.34 -6.70 -13.57
N ALA A 205 -15.47 -5.77 -13.17
CA ALA A 205 -14.88 -4.79 -14.07
C ALA A 205 -13.71 -5.38 -14.86
N MET A 206 -12.87 -6.21 -14.23
CA MET A 206 -11.69 -6.78 -14.86
C MET A 206 -11.27 -8.10 -14.21
N PRO A 207 -11.18 -9.22 -14.95
CA PRO A 207 -10.62 -10.47 -14.44
C PRO A 207 -9.12 -10.38 -14.13
N ALA A 208 -8.64 -11.14 -13.14
CA ALA A 208 -7.24 -11.11 -12.68
C ALA A 208 -6.20 -11.33 -13.79
N GLN A 209 -6.48 -12.22 -14.76
CA GLN A 209 -5.57 -12.46 -15.88
C GLN A 209 -5.39 -11.22 -16.76
N ARG A 210 -6.50 -10.50 -17.02
CA ARG A 210 -6.48 -9.25 -17.79
C ARG A 210 -5.80 -8.14 -17.00
N LEU A 211 -6.09 -8.04 -15.70
CA LEU A 211 -5.42 -7.09 -14.79
C LEU A 211 -3.91 -7.27 -14.81
N LYS A 212 -3.42 -8.52 -14.72
CA LYS A 212 -1.99 -8.79 -14.81
C LYS A 212 -1.42 -8.39 -16.17
N GLN A 213 -2.11 -8.66 -17.27
CA GLN A 213 -1.67 -8.26 -18.61
C GLN A 213 -1.56 -6.74 -18.73
N GLU A 214 -2.58 -5.99 -18.29
CA GLU A 214 -2.57 -4.53 -18.35
C GLU A 214 -1.41 -3.94 -17.54
N LEU A 215 -1.19 -4.42 -16.30
CA LEU A 215 -0.06 -4.00 -15.45
C LEU A 215 1.31 -4.23 -16.12
N LEU A 216 1.51 -5.34 -16.84
CA LEU A 216 2.76 -5.68 -17.53
C LEU A 216 2.98 -4.87 -18.83
N THR A 217 1.96 -4.16 -19.29
CA THR A 217 2.01 -3.28 -20.47
C THR A 217 2.08 -1.80 -20.11
N LEU A 218 1.98 -1.46 -18.83
CA LEU A 218 2.09 -0.06 -18.39
C LEU A 218 3.48 0.49 -18.70
N GLU A 219 3.48 1.72 -19.19
CA GLU A 219 4.68 2.54 -19.38
C GLU A 219 4.65 3.68 -18.36
N PHE A 220 5.82 4.05 -17.84
CA PHE A 220 5.97 5.06 -16.79
C PHE A 220 6.90 6.20 -17.23
N ALA A 221 7.07 6.40 -18.55
CA ALA A 221 8.03 7.34 -19.11
C ALA A 221 7.78 8.81 -18.73
N ASP A 222 6.52 9.16 -18.44
CA ASP A 222 6.12 10.53 -18.11
C ASP A 222 6.17 10.84 -16.60
N ILE A 223 6.59 9.87 -15.77
CA ILE A 223 6.69 10.02 -14.32
C ILE A 223 8.16 9.86 -13.92
N GLU A 224 8.70 10.85 -13.23
CA GLU A 224 10.06 10.76 -12.71
C GLU A 224 10.13 9.72 -11.59
N THR A 225 10.93 8.68 -11.76
CA THR A 225 11.16 7.61 -10.78
C THR A 225 12.64 7.35 -10.61
N ARG A 226 13.04 6.90 -9.41
CA ARG A 226 14.41 6.49 -9.08
C ARG A 226 14.62 4.99 -9.30
N PHE A 227 13.61 4.17 -9.01
CA PHE A 227 13.69 2.72 -9.09
C PHE A 227 12.72 2.12 -10.11
N PHE A 228 11.49 2.61 -10.11
CA PHE A 228 10.36 1.94 -10.74
C PHE A 228 10.26 2.25 -12.23
N ASN A 229 10.23 1.21 -13.04
CA ASN A 229 9.95 1.28 -14.47
C ASN A 229 9.19 0.03 -14.91
N ARG A 230 8.92 -0.10 -16.21
CA ARG A 230 8.20 -1.26 -16.76
C ARG A 230 8.90 -2.59 -16.47
N ASP A 231 10.23 -2.65 -16.61
CA ASP A 231 10.99 -3.87 -16.37
C ASP A 231 10.95 -4.29 -14.89
N ALA A 232 11.03 -3.31 -13.98
CA ALA A 232 10.82 -3.54 -12.56
C ALA A 232 9.41 -4.09 -12.32
N MET A 233 8.36 -3.49 -12.88
CA MET A 233 6.99 -4.01 -12.74
C MET A 233 6.86 -5.46 -13.24
N ILE A 234 7.44 -5.78 -14.40
CA ILE A 234 7.47 -7.14 -14.94
C ILE A 234 8.16 -8.08 -13.95
N SER A 235 9.34 -7.71 -13.45
CA SER A 235 10.09 -8.52 -12.48
C SER A 235 9.29 -8.76 -11.20
N MET A 236 8.73 -7.70 -10.63
CA MET A 236 8.02 -7.73 -9.35
C MET A 236 6.72 -8.55 -9.39
N ALA A 237 6.06 -8.64 -10.55
CA ALA A 237 4.84 -9.45 -10.74
C ALA A 237 5.10 -10.96 -10.96
N HIS A 238 6.37 -11.41 -10.89
CA HIS A 238 6.76 -12.81 -11.06
C HIS A 238 7.52 -13.33 -9.83
N PHE A 239 7.01 -14.41 -9.22
CA PHE A 239 7.51 -14.96 -7.94
C PHE A 239 8.33 -16.24 -8.08
N GLY A 240 8.38 -16.85 -9.27
CA GLY A 240 8.89 -18.21 -9.44
C GLY A 240 7.92 -19.27 -8.89
N LYS A 241 8.45 -20.43 -8.46
CA LYS A 241 7.67 -21.55 -7.89
C LYS A 241 7.65 -21.49 -6.35
N GLY A 242 6.83 -22.33 -5.71
CA GLY A 242 6.80 -22.46 -4.25
C GLY A 242 5.72 -21.63 -3.54
N LEU A 243 5.78 -20.30 -3.62
CA LEU A 243 4.90 -19.42 -2.80
C LEU A 243 3.41 -19.78 -2.93
N PHE A 244 2.90 -19.85 -4.15
CA PHE A 244 1.48 -20.08 -4.42
C PHE A 244 1.04 -21.54 -4.28
N GLU A 245 1.96 -22.50 -4.07
CA GLU A 245 1.62 -23.93 -3.94
C GLU A 245 0.84 -24.22 -2.64
N LYS A 246 1.03 -23.38 -1.61
CA LYS A 246 0.33 -23.48 -0.33
C LYS A 246 -0.96 -22.65 -0.27
N GLU A 247 -1.27 -21.90 -1.32
CA GLU A 247 -2.35 -20.91 -1.30
C GLU A 247 -3.73 -21.51 -1.01
N ALA A 248 -3.97 -22.77 -1.39
CA ALA A 248 -5.23 -23.48 -1.12
C ALA A 248 -5.47 -23.78 0.37
N GLN A 249 -4.44 -23.66 1.23
CA GLN A 249 -4.52 -23.89 2.68
C GLN A 249 -4.70 -22.59 3.46
N ILE A 250 -4.73 -21.45 2.77
CA ILE A 250 -4.79 -20.12 3.37
C ILE A 250 -6.24 -19.66 3.44
N GLU A 251 -6.69 -19.37 4.66
CA GLU A 251 -8.03 -18.85 4.90
C GLU A 251 -8.03 -17.31 4.90
N PRO A 252 -9.09 -16.67 4.39
CA PRO A 252 -9.27 -15.23 4.50
C PRO A 252 -9.29 -14.74 5.95
N ASN A 253 -8.92 -13.48 6.15
CA ASN A 253 -9.04 -12.79 7.42
C ASN A 253 -10.42 -12.14 7.54
N THR A 254 -11.14 -12.38 8.63
CA THR A 254 -12.47 -11.79 8.87
C THR A 254 -12.47 -10.96 10.15
N GLN A 255 -13.53 -10.21 10.40
CA GLN A 255 -13.70 -9.48 11.67
C GLN A 255 -13.84 -10.41 12.90
N PHE A 256 -14.09 -11.70 12.70
CA PHE A 256 -14.24 -12.69 13.77
C PHE A 256 -13.03 -13.63 13.85
N ASP A 257 -12.45 -13.96 12.69
CA ASP A 257 -11.31 -14.85 12.54
C ASP A 257 -10.08 -14.08 12.08
N HIS A 258 -9.25 -13.69 13.04
CA HIS A 258 -8.00 -12.95 12.84
C HIS A 258 -6.87 -13.84 12.28
N ASN A 259 -7.14 -14.57 11.20
CA ASN A 259 -6.20 -15.52 10.59
C ASN A 259 -4.86 -14.87 10.22
N ILE A 260 -4.91 -13.63 9.72
CA ILE A 260 -3.71 -12.88 9.35
C ILE A 260 -2.74 -12.67 10.53
N LEU A 261 -3.27 -12.49 11.75
CA LEU A 261 -2.44 -12.32 12.94
C LEU A 261 -1.72 -13.62 13.32
N LYS A 262 -2.38 -14.78 13.15
CA LYS A 262 -1.75 -16.09 13.33
C LYS A 262 -0.66 -16.31 12.30
N TYR A 263 -0.96 -16.09 11.03
CA TYR A 263 -0.01 -16.29 9.94
C TYR A 263 1.20 -15.35 10.04
N TYR A 264 0.98 -14.08 10.40
CA TYR A 264 2.08 -13.13 10.57
C TYR A 264 3.03 -13.53 11.70
N ARG A 265 2.50 -14.02 12.83
CA ARG A 265 3.31 -14.49 13.96
C ARG A 265 4.08 -15.79 13.70
N GLN A 266 3.66 -16.57 12.71
CA GLN A 266 4.37 -17.77 12.26
C GLN A 266 5.47 -17.45 11.24
N GLY A 267 5.56 -16.19 10.81
CA GLY A 267 6.62 -15.72 9.91
C GLY A 267 8.00 -15.77 10.54
N ASN A 268 9.02 -15.86 9.71
CA ASN A 268 10.42 -15.98 10.09
C ASN A 268 11.16 -14.65 9.91
N TRP A 269 10.62 -13.58 10.50
CA TRP A 269 11.27 -12.26 10.48
C TRP A 269 12.61 -12.23 11.23
N ASP A 270 12.82 -13.14 12.18
CA ASP A 270 14.09 -13.26 12.94
C ASP A 270 15.32 -13.59 12.06
N VAL A 271 15.09 -14.00 10.80
CA VAL A 271 16.15 -14.31 9.83
C VAL A 271 16.67 -13.05 9.11
N TYR A 272 15.91 -11.94 9.15
CA TYR A 272 16.23 -10.68 8.50
C TYR A 272 16.78 -9.66 9.50
#